data_AF-A0A924G635-F1
#
_entry.id   AF-A0A924G635-F1
#
_cell.length_a   1.000
_cell.length_b   1.000
_cell.length_c   1.000
_cell.angle_alpha   90.00
_cell.angle_beta   90.00
_cell.angle_gamma   90.00
#
_symmetry.space_group_name_H-M   'P 1'
#
loop_
_entity.id
_entity.type
_entity.pdbx_description
1 polymer ?
#
loop_
_entity_poly.entity_id
_entity_poly.type
_entity_poly.pdbx_seq_one_letter_code
_entity_poly.pdbx_strand_id
1 'polypeptide(L)'
;YMEVEEKLDFPLKVGVGASSRTFKKAVHRNRIKRLLREAYRLNKQPLHDFAQQQNKQLAVFMLFIDKALPTNELQTKMPLVIDKLIKAVQ
;
A
#
# COMPACT_ATOMS: atom_id res chain seq x y z
N TYR A 1 10.95 15.67 21.98
CA TYR A 1 11.08 14.21 21.80
C TYR A 1 9.79 13.60 22.30
N MET A 2 9.02 12.93 21.45
CA MET A 2 7.89 12.11 21.90
C MET A 2 8.14 10.71 21.37
N GLU A 3 8.46 9.79 22.29
CA GLU A 3 8.33 8.36 22.02
C GLU A 3 6.84 8.07 21.84
N VAL A 4 6.42 7.99 20.59
CA VAL A 4 5.12 7.43 20.24
C VAL A 4 5.35 5.93 20.05
N GLU A 5 5.29 5.17 21.14
CA GLU A 5 5.06 3.72 21.09
C GLU A 5 3.59 3.45 20.77
N GLU A 6 3.10 3.91 19.61
CA GLU A 6 1.83 3.40 19.09
C GLU A 6 2.08 2.01 18.52
N LYS A 7 1.98 1.00 19.39
CA LYS A 7 1.79 -0.38 18.93
C LYS A 7 0.59 -0.39 18.00
N LEU A 8 0.78 -0.93 16.81
CA LEU A 8 -0.30 -1.06 15.85
C LEU A 8 -1.31 -2.06 16.39
N ASP A 9 -2.61 -1.71 16.35
CA ASP A 9 -3.69 -2.64 16.73
C ASP A 9 -3.69 -3.94 15.89
N PHE A 10 -3.05 -3.88 14.71
CA PHE A 10 -2.92 -4.98 13.77
C PHE A 10 -1.46 -5.11 13.31
N PRO A 11 -0.99 -6.32 12.99
CA PRO A 11 0.38 -6.53 12.50
C PRO A 11 0.68 -5.78 11.19
N LEU A 12 -0.35 -5.34 10.46
CA LEU A 12 -0.20 -4.62 9.20
C LEU A 12 -1.25 -3.53 9.08
N LYS A 13 -0.82 -2.26 8.98
CA LYS A 13 -1.67 -1.12 8.62
C LYS A 13 -1.19 -0.53 7.30
N VAL A 14 -2.14 -0.28 6.39
CA VAL A 14 -1.81 0.21 5.03
C VAL A 14 -2.60 1.46 4.68
N GLY A 15 -1.89 2.52 4.32
CA GLY A 15 -2.43 3.75 3.77
C GLY A 15 -2.20 3.85 2.26
N VAL A 16 -3.09 4.55 1.57
CA VAL A 16 -2.96 4.84 0.13
C VAL A 16 -3.10 6.32 -0.16
N GLY A 17 -2.23 6.85 -1.02
CA GLY A 17 -2.25 8.22 -1.50
C GLY A 17 -2.22 8.31 -3.02
N ALA A 18 -2.74 9.42 -3.54
CA ALA A 18 -2.68 9.76 -4.96
C ALA A 18 -2.29 11.22 -5.10
N SER A 19 -1.44 11.53 -6.08
CA SER A 19 -0.95 12.90 -6.32
C SER A 19 -2.09 13.91 -6.52
N SER A 20 -2.21 14.89 -5.62
CA SER A 20 -3.11 16.05 -5.77
C SER A 20 -2.60 17.05 -6.81
N ARG A 21 -1.29 17.03 -7.10
CA ARG A 21 -0.67 17.84 -8.14
C ARG A 21 -1.14 17.40 -9.53
N THR A 22 -1.11 16.09 -9.79
CA THR A 22 -1.48 15.52 -11.09
C THR A 22 -2.99 15.35 -11.24
N PHE A 23 -3.65 14.75 -10.24
CA PHE A 23 -5.09 14.45 -10.31
C PHE A 23 -5.89 15.51 -9.55
N LYS A 24 -6.23 16.60 -10.25
CA LYS A 24 -7.00 17.73 -9.68
C LYS A 24 -8.41 17.34 -9.25
N LYS A 25 -9.08 16.48 -10.03
CA LYS A 25 -10.44 16.01 -9.74
C LYS A 25 -10.43 14.99 -8.58
N ALA A 26 -11.22 15.25 -7.54
CA ALA A 26 -11.34 14.35 -6.38
C ALA A 26 -11.82 12.95 -6.78
N VAL A 27 -12.75 12.87 -7.74
CA VAL A 27 -13.27 11.59 -8.27
C VAL A 27 -12.15 10.72 -8.84
N HIS A 28 -11.18 11.31 -9.55
CA HIS A 28 -10.03 10.58 -10.09
C HIS A 28 -9.13 10.05 -8.97
N ARG A 29 -8.80 10.88 -7.97
CA ARG A 29 -8.03 10.45 -6.79
C ARG A 29 -8.71 9.32 -6.04
N ASN A 30 -10.03 9.40 -5.87
CA ASN A 30 -10.82 8.39 -5.17
C ASN A 30 -10.83 7.07 -5.95
N ARG A 31 -10.97 7.12 -7.28
CA ARG A 31 -10.86 5.95 -8.16
C ARG A 31 -9.48 5.29 -8.04
N ILE A 32 -8.41 6.08 -8.12
CA ILE A 32 -7.03 5.59 -7.96
C ILE A 32 -6.84 4.88 -6.61
N LYS A 33 -7.20 5.55 -5.51
CA LYS A 33 -7.12 4.98 -4.16
C LYS A 33 -8.00 3.73 -3.99
N ARG A 34 -9.13 3.65 -4.70
CA ARG A 34 -10.00 2.46 -4.69
C ARG A 34 -9.31 1.28 -5.38
N LEU A 35 -8.80 1.48 -6.60
CA LEU A 35 -8.11 0.44 -7.36
C LEU A 35 -6.85 -0.06 -6.64
N LEU A 36 -6.08 0.84 -6.04
CA LEU A 36 -4.92 0.48 -5.20
C LEU A 36 -5.31 -0.42 -4.02
N ARG A 37 -6.37 -0.05 -3.29
CA ARG A 37 -6.87 -0.86 -2.16
C ARG A 37 -7.38 -2.22 -2.61
N GLU A 38 -8.09 -2.28 -3.73
CA GLU A 38 -8.60 -3.54 -4.28
C GLU A 38 -7.46 -4.47 -4.73
N ALA A 39 -6.48 -3.94 -5.47
CA ALA A 39 -5.30 -4.68 -5.90
C ALA A 39 -4.49 -5.20 -4.70
N TYR A 40 -4.30 -4.35 -3.67
CA TYR A 40 -3.64 -4.76 -2.43
C TYR A 40 -4.43 -5.83 -1.69
N ARG A 41 -5.76 -5.67 -1.52
CA ARG A 41 -6.60 -6.63 -0.79
C ARG A 41 -6.51 -8.04 -1.37
N LEU A 42 -6.42 -8.17 -2.70
CA LEU A 42 -6.27 -9.45 -3.39
C LEU A 42 -4.89 -10.08 -3.20
N ASN A 43 -3.85 -9.28 -3.02
CA ASN A 43 -2.46 -9.75 -2.99
C ASN A 43 -1.76 -9.63 -1.62
N LYS A 44 -2.48 -9.24 -0.56
CA LYS A 44 -1.89 -8.92 0.75
C LYS A 44 -1.27 -10.12 1.49
N GLN A 45 -1.66 -11.34 1.13
CA GLN A 45 -1.37 -12.54 1.93
C GLN A 45 0.13 -12.76 2.19
N PRO A 46 1.03 -12.68 1.19
CA PRO A 46 2.46 -12.91 1.41
C PRO A 46 3.09 -11.92 2.39
N LEU A 47 2.68 -10.65 2.34
CA LEU A 47 3.18 -9.62 3.25
C LEU A 47 2.67 -9.83 4.68
N HIS A 48 1.43 -10.26 4.82
CA HIS A 48 0.82 -10.58 6.10
C HIS A 48 1.51 -11.78 6.76
N ASP A 49 1.72 -12.86 6.00
CA ASP A 49 2.38 -14.07 6.49
C ASP A 49 3.83 -13.77 6.91
N PHE A 50 4.55 -12.96 6.12
CA PHE A 50 5.89 -12.50 6.48
C PHE A 50 5.89 -11.70 7.79
N ALA A 51 4.98 -10.72 7.94
CA ALA A 51 4.90 -9.90 9.15
C ALA A 51 4.60 -10.76 10.39
N GLN A 52 3.70 -11.74 10.26
CA GLN A 52 3.34 -12.66 11.33
C GLN A 52 4.48 -13.61 11.70
N GLN A 53 5.17 -14.20 10.72
CA GLN A 53 6.30 -15.09 10.95
C GLN A 53 7.47 -14.38 11.65
N GLN A 54 7.71 -13.12 11.31
CA GLN A 54 8.77 -12.31 11.91
C GLN A 54 8.33 -11.60 13.19
N ASN A 55 7.08 -11.78 13.63
CA ASN A 55 6.46 -11.07 14.75
C ASN A 55 6.65 -9.54 14.68
N LYS A 56 6.63 -8.99 13.46
CA LYS A 56 6.81 -7.56 13.17
C LYS A 56 5.47 -6.88 12.95
N GLN A 57 5.38 -5.62 13.35
CA GLN A 57 4.27 -4.75 12.98
C GLN A 57 4.71 -3.79 11.87
N LEU A 58 3.94 -3.68 10.79
CA LEU A 58 4.29 -2.89 9.62
C LEU A 58 3.23 -1.83 9.32
N ALA A 59 3.67 -0.58 9.22
CA ALA A 59 2.89 0.52 8.66
C ALA A 59 3.40 0.82 7.24
N VAL A 60 2.56 0.61 6.23
CA VAL A 60 2.94 0.77 4.82
C VAL A 60 2.12 1.89 4.20
N PHE A 61 2.76 2.80 3.47
CA PHE A 61 2.07 3.84 2.71
C PHE A 61 2.37 3.71 1.22
N MET A 62 1.33 3.44 0.42
CA MET A 62 1.45 3.33 -1.03
C MET A 62 1.04 4.62 -1.73
N LEU A 63 1.91 5.15 -2.57
CA LEU A 63 1.69 6.38 -3.32
C LEU A 63 1.56 6.11 -4.82
N PHE A 64 0.49 6.61 -5.43
CA PHE A 64 0.38 6.66 -6.88
C PHE A 64 0.99 7.96 -7.42
N ILE A 65 2.09 7.82 -8.17
CA ILE A 65 2.89 8.93 -8.70
C ILE A 65 2.75 9.15 -10.22
N ASP A 66 2.08 8.26 -10.93
CA ASP A 66 1.94 8.35 -12.39
C ASP A 66 1.11 9.57 -12.81
N LYS A 67 1.24 9.97 -14.08
CA LYS A 67 0.48 11.05 -14.71
C LYS A 67 -0.81 10.57 -15.35
N ALA A 68 -0.90 9.28 -15.72
CA ALA A 68 -2.06 8.68 -16.35
C ALA A 68 -3.02 8.05 -15.33
N LEU A 69 -4.30 7.95 -15.70
CA LEU A 69 -5.26 7.19 -14.88
C LEU A 69 -4.91 5.70 -14.92
N PRO A 70 -4.92 5.02 -13.76
CA PRO A 70 -4.64 3.61 -13.69
C PRO A 70 -5.72 2.79 -14.39
N THR A 71 -5.28 1.91 -15.27
CA THR A 71 -6.06 0.84 -15.88
C THR A 71 -5.91 -0.45 -15.04
N ASN A 72 -6.13 -1.61 -15.64
CA ASN A 72 -6.02 -2.91 -14.96
C ASN A 72 -4.59 -3.30 -14.58
N GLU A 73 -3.57 -2.54 -15.03
CA GLU A 73 -2.16 -2.83 -14.75
C GLU A 73 -1.81 -2.86 -13.25
N LEU A 74 -2.57 -2.16 -12.40
CA LEU A 74 -2.34 -2.15 -10.96
C LEU A 74 -2.44 -3.53 -10.34
N GLN A 75 -3.34 -4.38 -10.84
CA GLN A 75 -3.50 -5.73 -10.32
C GLN A 75 -2.29 -6.60 -10.65
N THR A 76 -1.76 -6.50 -11.87
CA THR A 76 -0.58 -7.26 -12.30
C THR A 76 0.70 -6.78 -11.62
N LYS A 77 0.82 -5.47 -11.36
CA LYS A 77 2.01 -4.87 -10.74
C LYS A 77 2.04 -5.03 -9.21
N MET A 78 0.90 -5.19 -8.55
CA MET A 78 0.83 -5.26 -7.08
C MET A 78 1.64 -6.42 -6.47
N PRO A 79 1.56 -7.67 -6.96
CA PRO A 79 2.41 -8.76 -6.46
C PRO A 79 3.90 -8.43 -6.50
N LEU A 80 4.36 -7.81 -7.60
CA LEU A 80 5.76 -7.41 -7.78
C LEU A 80 6.20 -6.36 -6.75
N VAL A 81 5.31 -5.42 -6.42
CA VAL A 81 5.58 -4.40 -5.38
C VAL A 81 5.64 -5.04 -4.00
N ILE A 82 4.75 -5.99 -3.71
CA ILE A 82 4.73 -6.70 -2.42
C ILE A 82 5.99 -7.55 -2.25
N ASP A 83 6.41 -8.30 -3.26
CA ASP A 83 7.66 -9.07 -3.23
C ASP A 83 8.89 -8.17 -2.97
N LYS A 84 8.95 -7.03 -3.67
CA LYS A 84 10.01 -6.03 -3.43
C LYS A 84 9.98 -5.47 -2.01
N LEU A 85 8.79 -5.23 -1.46
CA LEU A 85 8.64 -4.74 -0.09
C LEU A 85 9.10 -5.77 0.94
N ILE A 86 8.72 -7.05 0.77
CA ILE A 86 9.17 -8.14 1.64
C ILE A 86 10.69 -8.21 1.65
N LYS A 87 11.33 -8.20 0.47
CA LYS A 87 12.79 -8.21 0.33
C LYS A 87 13.49 -7.00 0.98
N ALA A 88 12.82 -5.85 1.03
CA ALA A 88 13.38 -4.65 1.64
C ALA A 88 13.26 -4.63 3.17
N VAL A 89 12.34 -5.41 3.74
CA VAL A 89 12.04 -5.45 5.19
C VAL A 89 12.60 -6.72 5.86
N GLN A 90 12.94 -7.74 5.07
CA GLN A 90 13.69 -8.93 5.45
C GLN A 90 15.08 -8.54 5.95
#